data_AF-A0A958A175-F1
#
_entry.id   AF-A0A958A175-F1
#
_cell.length_a   1.000
_cell.length_b   1.000
_cell.length_c   1.000
_cell.angle_alpha   90.00
_cell.angle_beta   90.00
_cell.angle_gamma   90.00
#
_symmetry.space_group_name_H-M   'P 1'
#
loop_
_entity.id
_entity.type
_entity.pdbx_description
1 polymer ?
#
loop_
_entity_poly.entity_id
_entity_poly.type
_entity_poly.pdbx_seq_one_letter_code
_entity_poly.pdbx_strand_id
1 'polypeptide(L)'
;MKKLITILTLLLLFTSMLPTAVLAQTPPECEFEYTVQAGDWLSKIAEKYYGDILAYQTIVDANNAQTDDAFVDIADVNLIEPGWLLCIPSDGEASTAPEQPAPEGLSPEALANTTYKSQFTQDGTAPLVDGEYSEPAAPGSATMTTVTLTDNIAYGQLENADAAVVVLVTDPGGSGTFYDLAVVVNQNGQAVNLDVFSLGDRVQINSVKIEENEILVDMVTHGPDDPMCCPTQQVIKGFNLKVDALMETRTETVDEPSTAPAESDIVGIIWNWQSFMDSSEENDIVVPNPDNYRLQLKPDGQFTFKADCNSGSGSYTLEGSNLTFDPLMATTLAECGPGSLYNDYLRLLGDVRTYVREGDNLFLNLMADAGNMKFGKLQAVTGRIVAPEGSTLPEGSQVEIRVDDVSLADVAATQIGGEMILDATQFPINFEATYNAQAIEERNTYAVQVRISDSEGTLLFINTQAYNVLTQGNPTYDVEVMVEPVN
;
A
#
# COMPACT_ATOMS: atom_id res chain seq x y z
N MET A 1 -24.70 -31.63 -86.70
CA MET A 1 -23.49 -32.47 -86.85
C MET A 1 -22.34 -31.78 -86.13
N LYS A 2 -21.44 -32.53 -85.46
CA LYS A 2 -20.23 -32.06 -84.70
C LYS A 2 -20.58 -31.24 -83.43
N LYS A 3 -20.24 -31.64 -82.18
CA LYS A 3 -18.93 -31.93 -81.50
C LYS A 3 -18.12 -30.64 -81.26
N LEU A 4 -17.50 -30.31 -80.10
CA LEU A 4 -17.31 -30.93 -78.77
C LEU A 4 -16.64 -29.90 -77.80
N ILE A 5 -16.65 -30.10 -76.46
CA ILE A 5 -15.64 -29.60 -75.46
C ILE A 5 -15.60 -28.06 -75.13
N THR A 6 -15.17 -27.52 -73.96
CA THR A 6 -15.25 -27.90 -72.51
C THR A 6 -14.52 -26.86 -71.58
N ILE A 7 -14.84 -26.81 -70.26
CA ILE A 7 -14.09 -26.21 -69.09
C ILE A 7 -14.25 -24.71 -68.66
N LEU A 8 -14.48 -24.50 -67.33
CA LEU A 8 -14.28 -23.32 -66.42
C LEU A 8 -14.83 -21.92 -66.82
N THR A 9 -15.11 -20.96 -65.92
CA THR A 9 -14.84 -20.79 -64.47
C THR A 9 -15.93 -19.93 -63.80
N LEU A 10 -16.18 -20.16 -62.51
CA LEU A 10 -16.61 -19.20 -61.45
C LEU A 10 -17.13 -17.81 -61.89
N LEU A 11 -18.45 -17.59 -61.77
CA LEU A 11 -19.06 -16.24 -61.85
C LEU A 11 -19.37 -15.73 -60.43
N LEU A 12 -18.84 -14.57 -60.06
CA LEU A 12 -18.94 -13.98 -58.72
C LEU A 12 -20.40 -13.68 -58.33
N LEU A 13 -20.86 -14.25 -57.21
CA LEU A 13 -21.83 -13.58 -56.34
C LEU A 13 -21.05 -12.75 -55.31
N PHE A 14 -20.84 -11.48 -55.63
CA PHE A 14 -20.28 -10.51 -54.67
C PHE A 14 -21.44 -9.89 -53.88
N THR A 15 -21.96 -10.61 -52.90
CA THR A 15 -22.89 -10.06 -51.91
C THR A 15 -22.13 -9.06 -51.04
N SER A 16 -22.47 -7.78 -51.17
CA SER A 16 -21.87 -6.70 -50.40
C SER A 16 -22.13 -6.87 -48.91
N MET A 17 -21.09 -7.23 -48.15
CA MET A 17 -21.02 -6.87 -46.74
C MET A 17 -20.98 -5.34 -46.66
N LEU A 18 -22.09 -4.73 -46.26
CA LEU A 18 -22.05 -3.38 -45.72
C LEU A 18 -21.35 -3.47 -44.36
N PRO A 19 -20.42 -2.57 -44.03
CA PRO A 19 -19.93 -2.48 -42.67
C PRO A 19 -21.12 -2.14 -41.77
N THR A 20 -21.34 -2.94 -40.73
CA THR A 20 -22.19 -2.54 -39.61
C THR A 20 -21.64 -1.24 -39.05
N ALA A 21 -22.39 -0.16 -39.19
CA ALA A 21 -22.08 1.07 -38.49
C ALA A 21 -22.14 0.77 -36.99
N VAL A 22 -20.98 0.82 -36.32
CA VAL A 22 -20.93 0.85 -34.86
C VAL A 22 -21.67 2.12 -34.44
N LEU A 23 -22.83 1.96 -33.82
CA LEU A 23 -23.48 3.07 -33.15
C LEU A 23 -22.58 3.42 -31.97
N ALA A 24 -21.94 4.60 -32.03
CA ALA A 24 -21.32 5.16 -30.85
C ALA A 24 -22.41 5.31 -29.79
N GLN A 25 -22.25 4.59 -28.67
CA GLN A 25 -23.14 4.76 -27.53
C GLN A 25 -22.94 6.18 -27.00
N THR A 26 -24.04 6.85 -26.67
CA THR A 26 -23.97 8.15 -25.99
C THR A 26 -23.38 7.94 -24.60
N PRO A 27 -22.52 8.87 -24.11
CA PRO A 27 -22.01 8.82 -22.75
C PRO A 27 -23.14 8.68 -21.72
N PRO A 28 -22.91 7.97 -20.60
CA PRO A 28 -23.87 7.90 -19.50
C PRO A 28 -24.06 9.29 -18.88
N GLU A 29 -25.27 9.55 -18.37
CA GLU A 29 -25.63 10.81 -17.73
C GLU A 29 -25.17 10.80 -16.26
N CYS A 30 -24.42 11.83 -15.83
CA CYS A 30 -23.98 11.97 -14.45
C CYS A 30 -25.18 12.44 -13.60
N GLU A 31 -25.72 11.57 -12.75
CA GLU A 31 -26.78 11.96 -11.80
C GLU A 31 -26.21 12.86 -10.70
N PHE A 32 -24.99 12.55 -10.25
CA PHE A 32 -24.21 13.40 -9.37
C PHE A 32 -22.83 13.67 -9.96
N GLU A 33 -22.35 14.90 -9.75
CA GLU A 33 -20.95 15.25 -9.93
C GLU A 33 -20.30 15.24 -8.54
N TYR A 34 -19.20 14.51 -8.38
CA TYR A 34 -18.46 14.44 -7.13
C TYR A 34 -17.05 14.99 -7.29
N THR A 35 -16.72 16.07 -6.56
CA THR A 35 -15.33 16.54 -6.47
C THR A 35 -14.58 15.70 -5.44
N VAL A 36 -13.55 14.98 -5.87
CA VAL A 36 -12.67 14.17 -5.01
C VAL A 36 -12.10 15.03 -3.89
N GLN A 37 -12.15 14.54 -2.65
CA GLN A 37 -11.52 15.15 -1.49
C GLN A 37 -10.26 14.39 -1.08
N ALA A 38 -9.41 14.99 -0.25
CA ALA A 38 -8.26 14.29 0.33
C ALA A 38 -8.73 13.11 1.20
N GLY A 39 -8.15 11.92 0.99
CA GLY A 39 -8.55 10.70 1.69
C GLY A 39 -9.79 9.99 1.12
N ASP A 40 -10.17 10.30 -0.12
CA ASP A 40 -11.13 9.52 -0.89
C ASP A 40 -10.48 8.39 -1.71
N TRP A 41 -11.29 7.37 -1.99
CA TRP A 41 -10.97 6.15 -2.71
C TRP A 41 -12.18 5.86 -3.60
N LEU A 42 -12.01 5.35 -4.81
CA LEU A 42 -13.17 5.07 -5.67
C LEU A 42 -14.16 4.07 -5.04
N SER A 43 -13.67 3.11 -4.25
CA SER A 43 -14.50 2.16 -3.47
C SER A 43 -15.30 2.82 -2.34
N LYS A 44 -14.72 3.79 -1.62
CA LYS A 44 -15.42 4.57 -0.58
C LYS A 44 -16.46 5.52 -1.18
N ILE A 45 -16.19 6.06 -2.38
CA ILE A 45 -17.17 6.84 -3.14
C ILE A 45 -18.30 5.90 -3.63
N ALA A 46 -17.97 4.73 -4.14
CA ALA A 46 -18.96 3.72 -4.53
C ALA A 46 -19.83 3.27 -3.35
N GLU A 47 -19.26 2.96 -2.18
CA GLU A 47 -20.03 2.66 -0.96
C GLU A 47 -21.00 3.79 -0.60
N LYS A 48 -20.55 5.04 -0.67
CA LYS A 48 -21.33 6.24 -0.31
C LYS A 48 -22.50 6.50 -1.25
N TYR A 49 -22.34 6.29 -2.56
CA TYR A 49 -23.37 6.59 -3.57
C TYR A 49 -24.21 5.38 -3.96
N TYR A 50 -23.65 4.18 -3.87
CA TYR A 50 -24.21 2.94 -4.41
C TYR A 50 -24.49 1.89 -3.31
N GLY A 51 -23.93 2.06 -2.11
CA GLY A 51 -24.02 1.05 -1.03
C GLY A 51 -23.11 -0.17 -1.24
N ASP A 52 -22.22 -0.12 -2.23
CA ASP A 52 -21.35 -1.22 -2.64
C ASP A 52 -19.94 -0.71 -2.93
N ILE A 53 -18.95 -1.20 -2.17
CA ILE A 53 -17.53 -0.86 -2.33
C ILE A 53 -16.94 -1.34 -3.67
N LEU A 54 -17.53 -2.35 -4.32
CA LEU A 54 -17.05 -2.94 -5.59
C LEU A 54 -17.59 -2.22 -6.83
N ALA A 55 -18.64 -1.41 -6.70
CA ALA A 55 -19.20 -0.60 -7.78
C ALA A 55 -18.30 0.59 -8.21
N TYR A 56 -17.04 0.62 -7.76
CA TYR A 56 -16.05 1.63 -8.14
C TYR A 56 -15.76 1.66 -9.64
N GLN A 57 -15.83 0.51 -10.31
CA GLN A 57 -15.60 0.43 -11.76
C GLN A 57 -16.68 1.18 -12.55
N THR A 58 -17.91 1.26 -12.04
CA THR A 58 -19.00 2.05 -12.63
C THR A 58 -18.67 3.53 -12.68
N ILE A 59 -17.96 4.04 -11.66
CA ILE A 59 -17.47 5.43 -11.61
C ILE A 59 -16.39 5.62 -12.69
N VAL A 60 -15.43 4.70 -12.79
CA VAL A 60 -14.34 4.73 -13.79
C VAL A 60 -14.90 4.75 -15.21
N ASP A 61 -15.79 3.80 -15.52
CA ASP A 61 -16.35 3.63 -16.86
C ASP A 61 -17.21 4.83 -17.28
N ALA A 62 -18.03 5.37 -16.36
CA ALA A 62 -18.88 6.52 -16.64
C ALA A 62 -18.12 7.83 -16.74
N ASN A 63 -17.07 7.99 -15.95
CA ASN A 63 -16.17 9.15 -16.00
C ASN A 63 -15.35 9.16 -17.31
N ASN A 64 -14.72 8.04 -17.67
CA ASN A 64 -13.89 7.92 -18.87
C ASN A 64 -14.71 7.84 -20.18
N ALA A 65 -16.04 7.71 -20.07
CA ALA A 65 -16.96 7.85 -21.18
C ALA A 65 -17.38 9.31 -21.43
N GLN A 66 -17.08 10.25 -20.53
CA GLN A 66 -17.41 11.66 -20.72
C GLN A 66 -16.59 12.28 -21.86
N THR A 67 -17.14 13.36 -22.43
CA THR A 67 -16.49 14.14 -23.50
C THR A 67 -16.27 15.60 -23.15
N ASP A 68 -16.47 15.95 -21.87
CA ASP A 68 -16.18 17.26 -21.31
C ASP A 68 -14.82 17.20 -20.60
N ASP A 69 -13.91 18.10 -20.96
CA ASP A 69 -12.55 18.19 -20.42
C ASP A 69 -12.50 18.45 -18.88
N ALA A 70 -13.65 18.71 -18.24
CA ALA A 70 -13.78 18.80 -16.78
C ALA A 70 -13.64 17.45 -16.05
N PHE A 71 -13.92 16.32 -16.72
CA PHE A 71 -13.74 14.97 -16.16
C PHE A 71 -12.37 14.43 -16.58
N VAL A 72 -11.54 14.07 -15.62
CA VAL A 72 -10.17 13.56 -15.89
C VAL A 72 -10.24 12.05 -16.09
N ASP A 73 -9.73 11.54 -17.21
CA ASP A 73 -9.62 10.10 -17.47
C ASP A 73 -8.89 9.37 -16.33
N ILE A 74 -9.60 8.49 -15.63
CA ILE A 74 -9.04 7.62 -14.59
C ILE A 74 -8.32 6.47 -15.30
N ALA A 75 -7.00 6.64 -15.50
CA ALA A 75 -6.15 5.62 -16.11
C ALA A 75 -5.68 4.53 -15.12
N ASP A 76 -5.68 4.83 -13.82
CA ASP A 76 -5.37 3.89 -12.73
C ASP A 76 -6.46 4.01 -11.66
N VAL A 77 -7.14 2.90 -11.36
CA VAL A 77 -8.27 2.86 -10.41
C VAL A 77 -7.82 3.06 -8.94
N ASN A 78 -6.52 3.01 -8.68
CA ASN A 78 -5.93 3.24 -7.36
C ASN A 78 -5.51 4.71 -7.14
N LEU A 79 -5.66 5.57 -8.15
CA LEU A 79 -5.18 6.96 -8.12
C LEU A 79 -6.28 7.94 -8.55
N ILE A 80 -6.76 8.73 -7.59
CA ILE A 80 -7.61 9.91 -7.81
C ILE A 80 -7.06 11.10 -7.03
N GLU A 81 -6.98 12.28 -7.64
CA GLU A 81 -6.43 13.48 -6.97
C GLU A 81 -7.55 14.38 -6.41
N PRO A 82 -7.34 15.02 -5.25
CA PRO A 82 -8.27 16.01 -4.73
C PRO A 82 -8.54 17.15 -5.72
N GLY A 83 -9.81 17.47 -5.95
CA GLY A 83 -10.24 18.44 -6.94
C GLY A 83 -10.61 17.87 -8.32
N TRP A 84 -10.32 16.59 -8.61
CA TRP A 84 -10.89 15.92 -9.79
C TRP A 84 -12.42 15.87 -9.67
N LEU A 85 -13.11 16.13 -10.79
CA LEU A 85 -14.56 15.97 -10.89
C LEU A 85 -14.86 14.57 -11.43
N LEU A 86 -15.68 13.81 -10.71
CA LEU A 86 -16.11 12.47 -11.09
C LEU A 86 -17.58 12.45 -11.50
N CYS A 87 -17.87 11.74 -12.59
CA CYS A 87 -19.22 11.42 -13.02
C CYS A 87 -19.75 10.23 -12.21
N ILE A 88 -20.80 10.45 -11.41
CA ILE A 88 -21.52 9.40 -10.68
C ILE A 88 -22.85 9.14 -11.41
N PRO A 89 -22.96 8.12 -12.27
CA PRO A 89 -24.20 7.79 -12.97
C PRO A 89 -25.27 7.22 -12.02
N SER A 90 -26.54 7.41 -12.39
CA SER A 90 -27.71 6.80 -11.71
C SER A 90 -27.73 5.28 -11.83
N ASP A 91 -27.20 4.74 -12.93
CA ASP A 91 -27.17 3.30 -13.23
C ASP A 91 -26.15 2.53 -12.35
N GLY A 92 -25.53 3.21 -11.39
CA GLY A 92 -24.71 2.62 -10.34
C GLY A 92 -25.50 2.16 -9.11
N GLU A 93 -26.83 1.98 -9.15
CA GLU A 93 -27.52 1.23 -8.09
C GLU A 93 -26.71 -0.02 -7.71
N ALA A 94 -26.56 -0.29 -6.40
CA ALA A 94 -25.72 -1.33 -5.82
C ALA A 94 -25.52 -2.52 -6.77
N SER A 95 -24.27 -2.91 -7.05
CA SER A 95 -24.00 -3.94 -8.05
C SER A 95 -24.42 -5.32 -7.53
N THR A 96 -25.73 -5.59 -7.59
CA THR A 96 -26.16 -6.60 -8.53
C THR A 96 -25.42 -6.32 -9.83
N ALA A 97 -24.35 -7.09 -10.01
CA ALA A 97 -23.92 -7.50 -11.33
C ALA A 97 -25.17 -8.07 -12.08
N PRO A 98 -25.02 -8.69 -13.25
CA PRO A 98 -25.68 -9.98 -13.33
C PRO A 98 -25.24 -10.81 -12.10
N GLU A 99 -26.04 -10.76 -11.01
CA GLU A 99 -26.20 -11.90 -10.11
C GLU A 99 -26.44 -13.04 -11.07
N GLN A 100 -25.41 -13.84 -11.33
CA GLN A 100 -25.42 -14.80 -12.42
C GLN A 100 -26.59 -15.73 -12.11
N PRO A 101 -27.72 -15.60 -12.83
CA PRO A 101 -29.03 -15.78 -12.21
C PRO A 101 -29.08 -17.19 -11.67
N ALA A 102 -29.23 -17.28 -10.34
CA ALA A 102 -28.87 -18.46 -9.56
C ALA A 102 -29.29 -19.72 -10.33
N PRO A 103 -28.34 -20.58 -10.75
CA PRO A 103 -28.64 -21.61 -11.74
C PRO A 103 -29.83 -22.45 -11.32
N GLU A 104 -30.62 -22.95 -12.27
CA GLU A 104 -31.90 -23.60 -11.97
C GLU A 104 -31.72 -24.66 -10.87
N GLY A 105 -32.44 -24.54 -9.74
CA GLY A 105 -32.30 -25.42 -8.58
C GLY A 105 -31.25 -25.01 -7.52
N LEU A 106 -30.51 -23.91 -7.71
CA LEU A 106 -29.49 -23.37 -6.79
C LEU A 106 -29.82 -21.95 -6.29
N SER A 107 -31.10 -21.56 -6.23
CA SER A 107 -31.48 -20.25 -5.67
C SER A 107 -31.05 -20.09 -4.20
N PRO A 108 -30.89 -18.86 -3.68
CA PRO A 108 -30.60 -18.63 -2.27
C PRO A 108 -31.59 -19.34 -1.33
N GLU A 109 -32.89 -19.37 -1.69
CA GLU A 109 -33.93 -20.13 -0.98
C GLU A 109 -33.67 -21.65 -0.96
N ALA A 110 -33.21 -22.22 -2.09
CA ALA A 110 -32.85 -23.63 -2.17
C ALA A 110 -31.60 -23.93 -1.34
N LEU A 111 -30.57 -23.08 -1.41
CA LEU A 111 -29.34 -23.19 -0.62
C LEU A 111 -29.63 -23.08 0.89
N ALA A 112 -30.54 -22.19 1.29
CA ALA A 112 -31.00 -22.01 2.66
C ALA A 112 -31.85 -23.19 3.21
N ASN A 113 -32.36 -24.05 2.33
CA ASN A 113 -33.14 -25.25 2.67
C ASN A 113 -32.46 -26.56 2.22
N THR A 114 -31.12 -26.52 2.06
CA THR A 114 -30.28 -27.66 1.67
C THR A 114 -29.69 -28.36 2.90
N THR A 115 -29.42 -29.67 2.78
CA THR A 115 -28.63 -30.41 3.77
C THR A 115 -27.16 -30.36 3.41
N TYR A 116 -26.33 -29.84 4.32
CA TYR A 116 -24.88 -29.78 4.18
C TYR A 116 -24.20 -30.82 5.05
N LYS A 117 -23.00 -31.27 4.66
CA LYS A 117 -22.10 -31.98 5.58
C LYS A 117 -21.65 -31.03 6.69
N SER A 118 -21.55 -31.48 7.93
CA SER A 118 -20.95 -30.69 9.03
C SER A 118 -20.33 -31.60 10.08
N GLN A 119 -19.02 -31.45 10.28
CA GLN A 119 -18.24 -32.23 11.25
C GLN A 119 -18.60 -31.97 12.72
N PHE A 120 -19.34 -30.89 12.99
CA PHE A 120 -19.74 -30.48 14.35
C PHE A 120 -21.10 -31.05 14.78
N THR A 121 -21.85 -31.64 13.85
CA THR A 121 -23.19 -32.19 14.12
C THR A 121 -23.14 -33.69 14.46
N GLN A 122 -24.07 -34.18 15.28
CA GLN A 122 -24.12 -35.56 15.76
C GLN A 122 -24.26 -36.59 14.64
N ASP A 123 -25.06 -36.29 13.62
CA ASP A 123 -25.28 -37.15 12.45
C ASP A 123 -24.32 -36.83 11.28
N GLY A 124 -23.42 -35.85 11.43
CA GLY A 124 -22.46 -35.42 10.40
C GLY A 124 -23.06 -34.56 9.28
N THR A 125 -24.33 -34.15 9.40
CA THR A 125 -25.04 -33.30 8.44
C THR A 125 -25.95 -32.28 9.13
N ALA A 126 -26.01 -31.06 8.58
CA ALA A 126 -26.91 -29.99 8.98
C ALA A 126 -28.01 -29.79 7.91
N PRO A 127 -29.23 -30.31 8.10
CA PRO A 127 -30.39 -29.97 7.28
C PRO A 127 -30.89 -28.57 7.65
N LEU A 128 -30.51 -27.55 6.87
CA LEU A 128 -30.94 -26.18 7.12
C LEU A 128 -32.43 -25.99 6.83
N VAL A 129 -33.06 -25.07 7.56
CA VAL A 129 -34.38 -24.52 7.28
C VAL A 129 -34.25 -23.00 7.34
N ASP A 130 -34.61 -22.31 6.26
CA ASP A 130 -34.46 -20.85 6.12
C ASP A 130 -33.06 -20.32 6.50
N GLY A 131 -32.02 -21.12 6.24
CA GLY A 131 -30.61 -20.76 6.43
C GLY A 131 -29.99 -21.21 7.75
N GLU A 132 -30.76 -21.80 8.68
CA GLU A 132 -30.27 -22.21 10.00
C GLU A 132 -30.57 -23.68 10.31
N TYR A 133 -29.66 -24.33 11.04
CA TYR A 133 -29.87 -25.61 11.71
C TYR A 133 -29.34 -25.53 13.15
N SER A 134 -30.05 -26.16 14.10
CA SER A 134 -29.64 -26.19 15.50
C SER A 134 -29.97 -27.49 16.21
N GLU A 135 -29.04 -28.00 17.01
CA GLU A 135 -29.21 -29.16 17.89
C GLU A 135 -28.45 -29.00 19.22
N PRO A 136 -28.75 -29.76 20.28
CA PRO A 136 -27.95 -29.73 21.51
C PRO A 136 -26.52 -30.21 21.23
N ALA A 137 -25.51 -29.44 21.64
CA ALA A 137 -24.09 -29.72 21.37
C ALA A 137 -23.55 -31.05 21.95
N ALA A 138 -24.34 -31.69 22.83
CA ALA A 138 -24.18 -33.07 23.25
C ALA A 138 -25.54 -33.59 23.77
N PRO A 139 -25.75 -34.92 23.88
CA PRO A 139 -26.97 -35.48 24.45
C PRO A 139 -27.28 -34.95 25.86
N GLY A 140 -28.32 -34.12 25.97
CA GLY A 140 -28.72 -33.47 27.22
C GLY A 140 -28.01 -32.15 27.55
N SER A 141 -27.23 -31.60 26.62
CA SER A 141 -26.63 -30.26 26.73
C SER A 141 -27.70 -29.16 26.80
N ALA A 142 -27.41 -28.09 27.54
CA ALA A 142 -28.17 -26.84 27.50
C ALA A 142 -27.63 -25.85 26.47
N THR A 143 -26.40 -26.05 25.98
CA THR A 143 -25.82 -25.29 24.87
C THR A 143 -26.11 -26.00 23.56
N MET A 144 -26.43 -25.21 22.53
CA MET A 144 -26.71 -25.69 21.18
C MET A 144 -25.45 -25.62 20.30
N THR A 145 -25.36 -26.52 19.32
CA THR A 145 -24.61 -26.31 18.09
C THR A 145 -25.55 -25.64 17.09
N THR A 146 -25.11 -24.54 16.47
CA THR A 146 -25.84 -23.85 15.39
C THR A 146 -24.98 -23.84 14.13
N VAL A 147 -25.59 -24.13 12.98
CA VAL A 147 -24.97 -24.04 11.65
C VAL A 147 -25.81 -23.08 10.82
N THR A 148 -25.18 -22.05 10.27
CA THR A 148 -25.85 -20.93 9.60
C THR A 148 -25.24 -20.70 8.22
N LEU A 149 -26.06 -20.55 7.20
CA LEU A 149 -25.67 -20.09 5.87
C LEU A 149 -25.39 -18.58 5.91
N THR A 150 -24.25 -18.15 5.37
CA THR A 150 -23.93 -16.72 5.21
C THR A 150 -24.30 -16.21 3.82
N ASP A 151 -24.31 -14.88 3.67
CA ASP A 151 -24.53 -14.20 2.38
C ASP A 151 -23.34 -14.36 1.40
N ASN A 152 -22.23 -15.01 1.82
CA ASN A 152 -21.10 -15.33 0.94
C ASN A 152 -21.46 -16.50 0.03
N ILE A 153 -22.10 -16.18 -1.10
CA ILE A 153 -22.53 -17.12 -2.14
C ILE A 153 -21.90 -16.73 -3.48
N ALA A 154 -21.24 -17.67 -4.14
CA ALA A 154 -20.70 -17.51 -5.49
C ALA A 154 -21.30 -18.54 -6.45
N TYR A 155 -21.70 -18.10 -7.64
CA TYR A 155 -22.23 -18.96 -8.70
C TYR A 155 -21.23 -19.09 -9.85
N GLY A 156 -21.23 -20.24 -10.54
CA GLY A 156 -20.29 -20.51 -11.63
C GLY A 156 -20.44 -21.91 -12.18
N GLN A 157 -19.43 -22.38 -12.92
CA GLN A 157 -19.35 -23.76 -13.39
C GLN A 157 -18.12 -24.48 -12.82
N LEU A 158 -18.34 -25.69 -12.31
CA LEU A 158 -17.31 -26.59 -11.81
C LEU A 158 -17.47 -27.96 -12.50
N GLU A 159 -16.37 -28.48 -13.05
CA GLU A 159 -16.32 -29.69 -13.89
C GLU A 159 -17.34 -29.67 -15.08
N ASN A 160 -17.73 -28.48 -15.56
CA ASN A 160 -18.78 -28.20 -16.56
C ASN A 160 -20.23 -28.43 -16.08
N ALA A 161 -20.48 -28.48 -14.77
CA ALA A 161 -21.81 -28.43 -14.18
C ALA A 161 -22.03 -27.08 -13.50
N ASP A 162 -23.28 -26.58 -13.51
CA ASP A 162 -23.64 -25.38 -12.78
C ASP A 162 -23.57 -25.64 -11.27
N ALA A 163 -22.86 -24.75 -10.58
CA ALA A 163 -22.52 -24.89 -9.17
C ALA A 163 -22.71 -23.57 -8.41
N ALA A 164 -22.95 -23.72 -7.12
CA ALA A 164 -22.87 -22.67 -6.12
C ALA A 164 -21.80 -23.07 -5.09
N VAL A 165 -21.04 -22.08 -4.63
CA VAL A 165 -20.15 -22.20 -3.48
C VAL A 165 -20.70 -21.28 -2.41
N VAL A 166 -20.85 -21.79 -1.20
CA VAL A 166 -21.37 -21.04 -0.04
C VAL A 166 -20.43 -21.16 1.15
N VAL A 167 -20.46 -20.19 2.05
CA VAL A 167 -19.81 -20.31 3.36
C VAL A 167 -20.85 -20.54 4.45
N LEU A 168 -20.60 -21.57 5.25
CA LEU A 168 -21.34 -21.90 6.47
C LEU A 168 -20.54 -21.44 7.69
N VAL A 169 -21.23 -20.94 8.71
CA VAL A 169 -20.68 -20.65 10.04
C VAL A 169 -21.27 -21.63 11.05
N THR A 170 -20.42 -22.23 11.88
CA THR A 170 -20.81 -23.17 12.92
C THR A 170 -20.31 -22.74 14.30
N ASP A 171 -21.24 -22.50 15.22
CA ASP A 171 -20.95 -22.33 16.65
C ASP A 171 -21.30 -23.62 17.41
N PRO A 172 -20.34 -24.48 17.80
CA PRO A 172 -20.61 -25.75 18.46
C PRO A 172 -20.95 -25.62 19.95
N GLY A 173 -21.43 -24.45 20.39
CA GLY A 173 -21.68 -24.16 21.81
C GLY A 173 -20.41 -24.05 22.69
N GLY A 174 -19.24 -23.87 22.06
CA GLY A 174 -17.96 -23.67 22.72
C GLY A 174 -17.56 -22.19 22.82
N SER A 175 -16.26 -21.91 22.75
CA SER A 175 -15.74 -20.54 22.58
C SER A 175 -15.38 -20.20 21.13
N GLY A 176 -15.18 -21.19 20.27
CA GLY A 176 -14.82 -21.05 18.84
C GLY A 176 -16.03 -21.02 17.91
N THR A 177 -15.79 -20.50 16.71
CA THR A 177 -16.79 -20.25 15.65
C THR A 177 -16.13 -20.64 14.34
N PHE A 178 -16.59 -21.71 13.71
CA PHE A 178 -15.88 -22.35 12.60
C PHE A 178 -16.53 -22.07 11.26
N TYR A 179 -15.72 -21.83 10.23
CA TYR A 179 -16.18 -21.52 8.89
C TYR A 179 -15.85 -22.68 7.95
N ASP A 180 -16.83 -23.14 7.19
CA ASP A 180 -16.67 -24.22 6.20
C ASP A 180 -17.13 -23.72 4.81
N LEU A 181 -16.30 -23.95 3.78
CA LEU A 181 -16.61 -23.71 2.38
C LEU A 181 -17.33 -24.92 1.80
N ALA A 182 -18.53 -24.75 1.26
CA ALA A 182 -19.37 -25.84 0.77
C ALA A 182 -19.64 -25.71 -0.74
N VAL A 183 -19.38 -26.78 -1.50
CA VAL A 183 -19.77 -26.87 -2.92
C VAL A 183 -21.15 -27.50 -3.02
N VAL A 184 -22.05 -26.86 -3.76
CA VAL A 184 -23.41 -27.32 -4.04
C VAL A 184 -23.64 -27.34 -5.55
N VAL A 185 -24.16 -28.44 -6.07
CA VAL A 185 -24.49 -28.55 -7.51
C VAL A 185 -25.96 -28.88 -7.69
N ASN A 186 -26.52 -28.51 -8.84
CA ASN A 186 -27.85 -28.96 -9.23
C ASN A 186 -27.80 -30.44 -9.63
N GLN A 187 -28.48 -31.31 -8.87
CA GLN A 187 -28.81 -32.67 -9.29
C GLN A 187 -30.33 -32.82 -9.47
N ASN A 188 -30.79 -32.82 -10.73
CA ASN A 188 -32.20 -33.03 -11.10
C ASN A 188 -33.19 -31.98 -10.56
N GLY A 189 -32.77 -30.71 -10.50
CA GLY A 189 -33.54 -29.58 -9.98
C GLY A 189 -33.45 -29.41 -8.47
N GLN A 190 -32.48 -30.06 -7.81
CA GLN A 190 -32.27 -29.99 -6.36
C GLN A 190 -30.82 -29.59 -6.06
N ALA A 191 -30.65 -28.66 -5.14
CA ALA A 191 -29.37 -28.33 -4.55
C ALA A 191 -28.84 -29.53 -3.73
N VAL A 192 -27.66 -30.03 -4.10
CA VAL A 192 -26.98 -31.13 -3.42
C VAL A 192 -25.57 -30.70 -3.04
N ASN A 193 -25.28 -30.66 -1.74
CA ASN A 193 -23.92 -30.42 -1.25
C ASN A 193 -23.02 -31.63 -1.58
N LEU A 194 -22.01 -31.39 -2.42
CA LEU A 194 -21.04 -32.42 -2.79
C LEU A 194 -19.99 -32.62 -1.70
N ASP A 195 -19.42 -31.53 -1.20
CA ASP A 195 -18.37 -31.55 -0.19
C ASP A 195 -18.25 -30.26 0.61
N VAL A 196 -17.51 -30.32 1.71
CA VAL A 196 -17.17 -29.18 2.56
C VAL A 196 -15.67 -29.18 2.90
N PHE A 197 -15.06 -28.00 2.95
CA PHE A 197 -13.67 -27.80 3.36
C PHE A 197 -13.61 -26.77 4.48
N SER A 198 -12.90 -27.08 5.56
CA SER A 198 -12.83 -26.17 6.71
C SER A 198 -11.84 -25.03 6.48
N LEU A 199 -12.34 -23.81 6.56
CA LEU A 199 -11.57 -22.58 6.35
C LEU A 199 -10.83 -22.13 7.62
N GLY A 200 -11.41 -22.34 8.81
CA GLY A 200 -10.76 -22.10 10.10
C GLY A 200 -11.71 -21.74 11.25
N ASP A 201 -11.12 -21.38 12.40
CA ASP A 201 -11.81 -20.80 13.58
C ASP A 201 -11.73 -19.26 13.48
N ARG A 202 -12.84 -18.55 13.75
CA ARG A 202 -13.00 -17.07 13.76
C ARG A 202 -12.45 -16.31 12.54
N VAL A 203 -12.29 -16.98 11.40
CA VAL A 203 -11.82 -16.34 10.16
C VAL A 203 -12.81 -15.27 9.69
N GLN A 204 -12.32 -14.28 8.94
CA GLN A 204 -13.15 -13.26 8.29
C GLN A 204 -13.15 -13.54 6.79
N ILE A 205 -14.32 -13.63 6.16
CA ILE A 205 -14.43 -13.83 4.71
C ILE A 205 -14.59 -12.46 4.04
N ASN A 206 -13.66 -12.12 3.16
CA ASN A 206 -13.67 -10.88 2.40
C ASN A 206 -14.42 -11.06 1.07
N SER A 207 -14.15 -12.18 0.36
CA SER A 207 -14.93 -12.57 -0.83
C SER A 207 -14.81 -14.05 -1.17
N VAL A 208 -15.78 -14.54 -1.95
CA VAL A 208 -15.77 -15.88 -2.57
C VAL A 208 -16.12 -15.73 -4.05
N LYS A 209 -15.38 -16.42 -4.94
CA LYS A 209 -15.62 -16.39 -6.40
C LYS A 209 -15.40 -17.76 -7.04
N ILE A 210 -15.94 -17.94 -8.24
CA ILE A 210 -15.62 -19.08 -9.12
C ILE A 210 -15.11 -18.50 -10.45
N GLU A 211 -13.83 -18.73 -10.76
CA GLU A 211 -13.15 -18.21 -11.95
C GLU A 211 -12.38 -19.33 -12.65
N GLU A 212 -12.56 -19.50 -13.97
CA GLU A 212 -11.85 -20.50 -14.79
C GLU A 212 -11.84 -21.95 -14.23
N ASN A 213 -12.92 -22.39 -13.58
CA ASN A 213 -13.08 -23.69 -12.89
C ASN A 213 -12.31 -23.82 -11.55
N GLU A 214 -11.65 -22.76 -11.07
CA GLU A 214 -11.11 -22.66 -9.70
C GLU A 214 -12.08 -21.85 -8.81
N ILE A 215 -12.14 -22.18 -7.53
CA ILE A 215 -12.85 -21.43 -6.49
C ILE A 215 -11.81 -20.60 -5.75
N LEU A 216 -12.04 -19.30 -5.60
CA LEU A 216 -11.16 -18.39 -4.87
C LEU A 216 -11.87 -17.86 -3.61
N VAL A 217 -11.16 -17.85 -2.49
CA VAL A 217 -11.63 -17.30 -1.20
C VAL A 217 -10.58 -16.34 -0.66
N ASP A 218 -10.92 -15.07 -0.58
CA ASP A 218 -10.14 -14.04 0.12
C ASP A 218 -10.64 -13.95 1.57
N MET A 219 -9.73 -14.10 2.53
CA MET A 219 -10.09 -14.22 3.94
C MET A 219 -8.95 -13.82 4.89
N VAL A 220 -9.29 -13.38 6.10
CA VAL A 220 -8.35 -13.23 7.23
C VAL A 220 -8.40 -14.50 8.08
N THR A 221 -7.23 -15.10 8.34
CA THR A 221 -7.03 -16.34 9.11
C THR A 221 -5.90 -16.18 10.13
N HIS A 222 -5.65 -17.19 10.97
CA HIS A 222 -4.59 -17.14 11.97
C HIS A 222 -3.22 -17.24 11.30
N GLY A 223 -2.40 -16.20 11.49
CA GLY A 223 -0.96 -16.23 11.27
C GLY A 223 -0.23 -17.06 12.34
N PRO A 224 1.07 -17.35 12.15
CA PRO A 224 1.84 -18.22 13.04
C PRO A 224 1.92 -17.77 14.51
N ASP A 225 1.85 -16.45 14.75
CA ASP A 225 1.96 -15.83 16.07
C ASP A 225 0.63 -15.32 16.64
N ASP A 226 -0.49 -15.51 15.91
CA ASP A 226 -1.80 -15.01 16.34
C ASP A 226 -2.32 -15.75 17.57
N PRO A 227 -2.88 -15.04 18.57
CA PRO A 227 -3.71 -15.66 19.58
C PRO A 227 -4.93 -16.32 18.95
N MET A 228 -5.30 -17.53 19.37
CA MET A 228 -6.47 -18.28 18.86
C MET A 228 -7.77 -17.47 18.76
N CYS A 229 -7.96 -16.42 19.59
CA CYS A 229 -9.14 -15.55 19.53
C CYS A 229 -9.23 -14.67 18.27
N CYS A 230 -8.11 -14.39 17.62
CA CYS A 230 -7.90 -13.12 16.96
C CYS A 230 -6.99 -13.29 15.72
N PRO A 231 -7.53 -13.79 14.59
CA PRO A 231 -6.78 -13.92 13.34
C PRO A 231 -6.46 -12.56 12.72
N THR A 232 -5.27 -12.42 12.11
CA THR A 232 -4.78 -11.18 11.47
C THR A 232 -4.16 -11.39 10.09
N GLN A 233 -3.77 -12.61 9.70
CA GLN A 233 -3.13 -12.90 8.41
C GLN A 233 -4.18 -12.97 7.29
N GLN A 234 -4.15 -12.02 6.35
CA GLN A 234 -4.94 -12.15 5.11
C GLN A 234 -4.33 -13.20 4.17
N VAL A 235 -5.18 -14.00 3.54
CA VAL A 235 -4.80 -15.05 2.57
C VAL A 235 -5.83 -15.14 1.44
N ILE A 236 -5.37 -15.49 0.24
CA ILE A 236 -6.21 -15.94 -0.86
C ILE A 236 -6.02 -17.45 -1.01
N LYS A 237 -7.10 -18.20 -0.83
CA LYS A 237 -7.13 -19.65 -1.02
C LYS A 237 -7.77 -20.02 -2.35
N GLY A 238 -7.09 -20.85 -3.12
CA GLY A 238 -7.62 -21.51 -4.32
C GLY A 238 -8.09 -22.93 -3.99
N PHE A 239 -9.20 -23.35 -4.59
CA PHE A 239 -9.70 -24.71 -4.48
C PHE A 239 -10.21 -25.22 -5.83
N ASN A 240 -10.02 -26.52 -6.09
CA ASN A 240 -10.62 -27.21 -7.23
C ASN A 240 -11.51 -28.35 -6.75
N LEU A 241 -12.66 -28.52 -7.39
CA LEU A 241 -13.47 -29.74 -7.29
C LEU A 241 -12.83 -30.82 -8.17
N LYS A 242 -12.65 -32.03 -7.61
CA LYS A 242 -12.21 -33.22 -8.36
C LYS A 242 -12.93 -34.45 -7.86
N VAL A 243 -13.78 -35.06 -8.69
CA VAL A 243 -14.51 -36.29 -8.33
C VAL A 243 -15.32 -36.10 -7.04
N ASP A 244 -16.16 -35.07 -7.04
CA ASP A 244 -17.01 -34.65 -5.91
C ASP A 244 -16.27 -34.30 -4.60
N ALA A 245 -14.93 -34.17 -4.61
CA ALA A 245 -14.11 -33.78 -3.46
C ALA A 245 -13.52 -32.37 -3.65
N LEU A 246 -13.63 -31.52 -2.62
CA LEU A 246 -13.08 -30.17 -2.62
C LEU A 246 -11.63 -30.20 -2.15
N MET A 247 -10.69 -29.75 -2.99
CA MET A 247 -9.26 -29.76 -2.68
C MET A 247 -8.68 -28.34 -2.74
N GLU A 248 -8.05 -27.89 -1.65
CA GLU A 248 -7.20 -26.70 -1.67
C GLU A 248 -6.04 -26.92 -2.67
N THR A 249 -5.88 -25.99 -3.60
CA THR A 249 -4.85 -26.01 -4.66
C THR A 249 -3.67 -25.14 -4.29
N ARG A 250 -3.95 -24.02 -3.64
CA ARG A 250 -3.00 -23.00 -3.17
C ARG A 250 -3.58 -22.27 -1.97
N THR A 251 -2.70 -21.92 -1.04
CA THR A 251 -2.91 -20.78 -0.13
C THR A 251 -1.81 -19.79 -0.47
N GLU A 252 -2.18 -18.61 -0.94
CA GLU A 252 -1.30 -17.47 -1.10
C GLU A 252 -1.52 -16.57 0.12
N THR A 253 -0.49 -16.34 0.92
CA THR A 253 -0.56 -15.28 1.92
C THR A 253 -0.68 -13.94 1.18
N VAL A 254 -1.69 -13.15 1.53
CA VAL A 254 -1.71 -11.73 1.20
C VAL A 254 -0.80 -11.07 2.24
N ASP A 255 0.49 -11.33 2.08
CA ASP A 255 1.52 -10.64 2.82
C ASP A 255 1.55 -9.20 2.29
N GLU A 256 1.12 -8.26 3.12
CA GLU A 256 1.78 -6.95 3.18
C GLU A 256 3.30 -7.23 3.18
N PRO A 257 4.06 -6.73 2.19
CA PRO A 257 5.29 -7.37 1.74
C PRO A 257 6.35 -7.45 2.84
N SER A 258 6.64 -8.67 3.32
CA SER A 258 7.44 -8.91 4.51
C SER A 258 8.79 -9.59 4.25
N THR A 259 9.84 -9.06 4.89
CA THR A 259 11.19 -9.64 5.12
C THR A 259 12.25 -9.68 4.00
N ALA A 260 12.57 -8.51 3.43
CA ALA A 260 13.95 -8.00 3.32
C ALA A 260 13.88 -6.53 2.86
N PRO A 261 14.84 -5.64 3.21
CA PRO A 261 14.73 -4.24 2.85
C PRO A 261 14.86 -4.04 1.34
N ALA A 262 13.72 -3.99 0.66
CA ALA A 262 13.53 -2.90 -0.30
C ALA A 262 13.77 -1.61 0.49
N GLU A 263 14.69 -0.78 0.02
CA GLU A 263 14.94 0.53 0.62
C GLU A 263 13.60 1.26 0.69
N SER A 264 13.03 1.41 1.89
CA SER A 264 11.82 2.22 1.99
C SER A 264 12.25 3.61 1.56
N ASP A 265 11.46 4.21 0.69
CA ASP A 265 11.87 5.37 -0.07
C ASP A 265 11.86 6.66 0.78
N ILE A 266 11.71 6.47 2.10
CA ILE A 266 11.78 7.42 3.21
C ILE A 266 12.92 7.13 4.21
N VAL A 267 13.56 5.96 4.17
CA VAL A 267 14.69 5.56 5.04
C VAL A 267 16.03 6.02 4.47
N GLY A 268 17.00 6.30 5.34
CA GLY A 268 18.29 6.91 4.99
C GLY A 268 18.20 8.41 4.70
N ILE A 269 17.04 8.88 4.26
CA ILE A 269 16.73 10.28 3.97
C ILE A 269 16.55 11.09 5.26
N ILE A 270 17.11 12.29 5.29
CA ILE A 270 16.77 13.31 6.30
C ILE A 270 15.60 14.13 5.78
N TRP A 271 14.58 14.28 6.61
CA TRP A 271 13.35 14.99 6.34
C TRP A 271 13.28 16.24 7.22
N ASN A 272 12.97 17.42 6.66
CA ASN A 272 12.78 18.66 7.42
C ASN A 272 11.29 18.99 7.60
N TRP A 273 10.84 19.24 8.82
CA TRP A 273 9.42 19.48 9.12
C TRP A 273 9.02 20.89 8.66
N GLN A 274 8.02 20.97 7.77
CA GLN A 274 7.59 22.22 7.13
C GLN A 274 6.29 22.74 7.73
N SER A 275 5.32 21.85 7.95
CA SER A 275 4.03 22.21 8.52
C SER A 275 3.33 21.03 9.19
N PHE A 276 2.33 21.33 10.02
CA PHE A 276 1.29 20.39 10.41
C PHE A 276 -0.04 21.01 10.01
N MET A 277 -0.86 20.23 9.30
CA MET A 277 -2.22 20.59 8.92
C MET A 277 -3.16 19.82 9.84
N ASP A 278 -3.90 20.55 10.67
CA ASP A 278 -4.88 20.02 11.61
C ASP A 278 -6.20 19.73 10.85
N SER A 279 -6.90 18.65 11.18
CA SER A 279 -8.13 18.29 10.47
C SER A 279 -9.31 19.24 10.70
N SER A 280 -9.22 20.12 11.71
CA SER A 280 -10.16 21.21 11.92
C SER A 280 -9.72 22.54 11.29
N GLU A 281 -8.52 22.61 10.71
CA GLU A 281 -7.83 23.84 10.25
C GLU A 281 -7.59 24.90 11.38
N GLU A 282 -8.07 24.69 12.61
CA GLU A 282 -7.96 25.67 13.70
C GLU A 282 -6.55 25.74 14.32
N ASN A 283 -5.76 24.65 14.24
CA ASN A 283 -4.48 24.50 14.92
C ASN A 283 -3.29 24.25 13.98
N ASP A 284 -3.41 24.65 12.72
CA ASP A 284 -2.34 24.56 11.72
C ASP A 284 -1.03 25.20 12.19
N ILE A 285 0.09 24.50 11.96
CA ILE A 285 1.44 24.96 12.28
C ILE A 285 2.22 25.14 10.99
N VAL A 286 2.73 26.36 10.75
CA VAL A 286 3.80 26.60 9.78
C VAL A 286 5.12 26.71 10.54
N VAL A 287 6.09 25.83 10.24
CA VAL A 287 7.35 25.75 10.97
C VAL A 287 8.25 26.93 10.58
N PRO A 288 8.62 27.85 11.50
CA PRO A 288 9.33 29.07 11.12
C PRO A 288 10.78 28.85 10.66
N ASN A 289 11.40 27.76 11.10
CA ASN A 289 12.78 27.38 10.73
C ASN A 289 12.83 25.85 10.48
N PRO A 290 12.36 25.34 9.32
CA PRO A 290 12.28 23.90 9.05
C PRO A 290 13.58 23.14 9.26
N ASP A 291 14.72 23.75 8.95
CA ASP A 291 16.06 23.12 9.08
C ASP A 291 16.46 22.84 10.55
N ASN A 292 15.72 23.37 11.52
CA ASN A 292 15.86 23.06 12.93
C ASN A 292 15.02 21.86 13.40
N TYR A 293 14.11 21.33 12.56
CA TYR A 293 13.23 20.21 12.89
C TYR A 293 13.44 19.10 11.86
N ARG A 294 14.16 18.05 12.25
CA ARG A 294 14.63 17.00 11.35
C ARG A 294 14.18 15.63 11.82
N LEU A 295 13.90 14.74 10.88
CA LEU A 295 13.63 13.32 11.11
C LEU A 295 14.51 12.50 10.15
N GLN A 296 15.16 11.45 10.65
CA GLN A 296 15.83 10.45 9.82
C GLN A 296 15.46 9.06 10.33
N LEU A 297 14.82 8.27 9.48
CA LEU A 297 14.59 6.84 9.72
C LEU A 297 15.82 6.07 9.23
N LYS A 298 16.35 5.15 10.04
CA LYS A 298 17.55 4.37 9.71
C LYS A 298 17.21 2.90 9.40
N PRO A 299 18.00 2.20 8.56
CA PRO A 299 17.71 0.82 8.17
C PRO A 299 17.68 -0.22 9.31
N ASP A 300 18.14 0.13 10.51
CA ASP A 300 18.19 -0.73 11.71
C ASP A 300 16.95 -0.62 12.62
N GLY A 301 15.89 0.06 12.17
CA GLY A 301 14.68 0.30 12.97
C GLY A 301 14.82 1.44 14.00
N GLN A 302 15.94 2.17 14.00
CA GLN A 302 16.14 3.35 14.83
C GLN A 302 15.84 4.63 14.05
N PHE A 303 15.28 5.63 14.71
CA PHE A 303 15.20 6.98 14.15
C PHE A 303 16.01 7.97 14.98
N THR A 304 16.51 9.00 14.32
CA THR A 304 17.12 10.17 14.96
C THR A 304 16.38 11.43 14.53
N PHE A 305 16.28 12.39 15.44
CA PHE A 305 15.64 13.66 15.16
C PHE A 305 16.38 14.84 15.78
N LYS A 306 16.18 16.00 15.18
CA LYS A 306 16.48 17.31 15.77
C LYS A 306 15.17 18.03 15.96
N ALA A 307 15.01 18.72 17.08
CA ALA A 307 13.85 19.53 17.38
C ALA A 307 14.36 20.81 18.06
N ASP A 308 14.59 21.83 17.24
CA ASP A 308 15.19 23.11 17.59
C ASP A 308 16.57 22.98 18.24
N CYS A 309 16.68 23.27 19.54
CA CYS A 309 17.92 23.20 20.31
C CYS A 309 18.24 21.79 20.82
N ASN A 310 17.28 20.86 20.73
CA ASN A 310 17.43 19.49 21.22
C ASN A 310 17.58 18.50 20.08
N SER A 311 18.20 17.37 20.40
CA SER A 311 18.30 16.18 19.55
C SER A 311 17.84 14.96 20.32
N GLY A 312 17.37 13.94 19.61
CA GLY A 312 16.98 12.69 20.21
C GLY A 312 16.96 11.51 19.25
N SER A 313 16.61 10.36 19.80
CA SER A 313 16.50 9.08 19.09
C SER A 313 15.47 8.17 19.75
N GLY A 314 14.87 7.29 18.97
CA GLY A 314 14.04 6.20 19.46
C GLY A 314 14.03 5.04 18.46
N SER A 315 13.12 4.10 18.69
CA SER A 315 12.82 3.01 17.74
C SER A 315 11.55 3.35 16.95
N TYR A 316 11.45 2.84 15.73
CA TYR A 316 10.23 2.93 14.91
C TYR A 316 9.91 1.56 14.32
N THR A 317 8.65 1.35 13.98
CA THR A 317 8.20 0.24 13.14
C THR A 317 7.68 0.79 11.82
N LEU A 318 7.97 0.08 10.72
CA LEU A 318 7.62 0.47 9.37
C LEU A 318 7.24 -0.78 8.58
N GLU A 319 5.95 -0.88 8.25
CA GLU A 319 5.32 -2.06 7.65
C GLU A 319 4.36 -1.57 6.56
N GLY A 320 4.75 -1.71 5.29
CA GLY A 320 4.05 -1.11 4.15
C GLY A 320 4.02 0.43 4.26
N SER A 321 2.82 1.00 4.30
CA SER A 321 2.58 2.42 4.58
C SER A 321 2.40 2.74 6.08
N ASN A 322 2.36 1.74 6.97
CA ASN A 322 2.24 1.95 8.41
C ASN A 322 3.61 2.37 8.98
N LEU A 323 3.62 3.46 9.74
CA LEU A 323 4.80 3.98 10.41
C LEU A 323 4.40 4.39 11.82
N THR A 324 5.02 3.80 12.83
CA THR A 324 4.80 4.21 14.23
C THR A 324 6.13 4.40 14.95
N PHE A 325 6.17 5.39 15.84
CA PHE A 325 7.33 5.70 16.67
C PHE A 325 7.10 5.20 18.09
N ASP A 326 8.10 4.54 18.69
CA ASP A 326 8.03 4.16 20.11
C ASP A 326 7.93 5.43 20.98
N PRO A 327 6.94 5.54 21.89
CA PRO A 327 6.81 6.67 22.80
C PRO A 327 8.06 6.91 23.69
N LEU A 328 8.92 5.92 23.87
CA LEU A 328 10.14 5.98 24.68
C LEU A 328 11.32 6.59 23.90
N MET A 329 11.22 7.89 23.60
CA MET A 329 12.29 8.65 22.95
C MET A 329 13.35 9.12 23.97
N ALA A 330 14.63 8.94 23.66
CA ALA A 330 15.74 9.51 24.40
C ALA A 330 16.09 10.89 23.83
N THR A 331 16.18 11.93 24.67
CA THR A 331 16.41 13.32 24.24
C THR A 331 17.46 14.04 25.07
N THR A 332 18.07 15.07 24.48
CA THR A 332 18.77 16.10 25.24
C THR A 332 17.77 16.97 26.01
N LEU A 333 18.24 17.60 27.11
CA LEU A 333 17.41 18.42 28.01
C LEU A 333 17.87 19.88 28.03
N ALA A 334 18.03 20.48 26.85
CA ALA A 334 18.26 21.91 26.72
C ALA A 334 16.91 22.66 26.73
N GLU A 335 16.89 23.84 27.37
CA GLU A 335 15.74 24.75 27.34
C GLU A 335 15.72 25.48 26.00
N CYS A 336 14.82 25.09 25.09
CA CYS A 336 14.66 25.81 23.82
C CYS A 336 13.82 27.08 24.03
N GLY A 337 14.10 28.12 23.25
CA GLY A 337 13.50 29.45 23.44
C GLY A 337 11.98 29.48 23.25
N PRO A 338 11.29 30.57 23.63
CA PRO A 338 9.82 30.66 23.69
C PRO A 338 9.08 30.58 22.33
N GLY A 339 9.80 30.45 21.21
CA GLY A 339 9.25 30.17 19.88
C GLY A 339 9.50 28.74 19.39
N SER A 340 9.96 27.85 20.28
CA SER A 340 10.28 26.46 19.95
C SER A 340 9.02 25.59 19.88
N LEU A 341 8.94 24.78 18.82
CA LEU A 341 7.90 23.77 18.60
C LEU A 341 8.33 22.37 19.10
N TYR A 342 9.39 22.29 19.92
CA TYR A 342 9.98 21.04 20.41
C TYR A 342 8.94 20.06 20.99
N ASN A 343 8.02 20.56 21.84
CA ASN A 343 7.00 19.72 22.47
C ASN A 343 5.92 19.26 21.49
N ASP A 344 5.49 20.14 20.58
CA ASP A 344 4.49 19.81 19.57
C ASP A 344 5.03 18.80 18.57
N TYR A 345 6.27 18.97 18.12
CA TYR A 345 6.95 18.02 17.23
C TYR A 345 6.99 16.60 17.83
N LEU A 346 7.36 16.47 19.11
CA LEU A 346 7.40 15.16 19.78
C LEU A 346 6.02 14.54 19.99
N ARG A 347 5.03 15.36 20.37
CA ARG A 347 3.64 14.92 20.51
C ARG A 347 3.11 14.39 19.18
N LEU A 348 3.24 15.18 18.12
CA LEU A 348 2.76 14.82 16.79
C LEU A 348 3.44 13.56 16.24
N LEU A 349 4.76 13.39 16.46
CA LEU A 349 5.46 12.15 16.10
C LEU A 349 4.91 10.91 16.83
N GLY A 350 4.54 11.01 18.10
CA GLY A 350 3.94 9.88 18.85
C GLY A 350 2.54 9.46 18.33
N ASP A 351 1.84 10.37 17.66
CA ASP A 351 0.50 10.16 17.12
C ASP A 351 0.49 9.59 15.69
N VAL A 352 1.64 9.53 14.99
CA VAL A 352 1.77 9.02 13.61
C VAL A 352 1.39 7.54 13.51
N ARG A 353 0.62 7.17 12.47
CA ARG A 353 0.24 5.78 12.17
C ARG A 353 0.56 5.35 10.75
N THR A 354 0.46 6.23 9.77
CA THR A 354 0.83 5.95 8.38
C THR A 354 1.64 7.09 7.78
N TYR A 355 2.25 6.84 6.63
CA TYR A 355 2.87 7.88 5.81
C TYR A 355 2.42 7.79 4.35
N VAL A 356 2.57 8.91 3.65
CA VAL A 356 2.48 9.02 2.19
C VAL A 356 3.69 9.82 1.72
N ARG A 357 4.28 9.46 0.57
CA ARG A 357 5.38 10.21 -0.03
C ARG A 357 5.00 10.71 -1.42
N GLU A 358 5.24 11.99 -1.67
CA GLU A 358 4.99 12.66 -2.95
C GLU A 358 6.27 13.33 -3.44
N GLY A 359 7.09 12.57 -4.18
CA GLY A 359 8.38 13.03 -4.71
C GLY A 359 9.37 13.41 -3.61
N ASP A 360 9.61 14.70 -3.43
CA ASP A 360 10.46 15.25 -2.37
C ASP A 360 9.68 15.65 -1.10
N ASN A 361 8.40 15.29 -0.97
CA ASN A 361 7.61 15.51 0.25
C ASN A 361 7.30 14.18 0.95
N LEU A 362 7.30 14.20 2.28
CA LEU A 362 6.83 13.11 3.15
C LEU A 362 5.71 13.65 4.04
N PHE A 363 4.56 13.00 4.02
CA PHE A 363 3.43 13.29 4.89
C PHE A 363 3.32 12.17 5.93
N LEU A 364 3.31 12.54 7.21
CA LEU A 364 3.06 11.61 8.31
C LEU A 364 1.64 11.84 8.82
N ASN A 365 0.78 10.83 8.70
CA ASN A 365 -0.63 10.91 9.06
C ASN A 365 -0.83 10.44 10.50
N LEU A 366 -1.56 11.23 11.28
CA LEU A 366 -1.80 10.94 12.70
C LEU A 366 -3.07 10.11 12.89
N MET A 367 -3.15 9.40 14.02
CA MET A 367 -4.33 8.63 14.41
C MET A 367 -5.60 9.49 14.55
N ALA A 368 -6.76 8.82 14.40
CA ALA A 368 -8.09 9.40 14.64
C ALA A 368 -8.36 10.70 13.86
N ASP A 369 -7.84 10.76 12.63
CA ASP A 369 -7.92 11.91 11.73
C ASP A 369 -7.43 13.22 12.39
N ALA A 370 -6.43 13.17 13.27
CA ALA A 370 -5.94 14.36 13.98
C ALA A 370 -5.20 15.37 13.07
N GLY A 371 -4.90 15.00 11.83
CA GLY A 371 -4.16 15.82 10.87
C GLY A 371 -2.92 15.13 10.32
N ASN A 372 -2.08 15.87 9.61
CA ASN A 372 -0.84 15.34 9.02
C ASN A 372 0.34 16.32 9.13
N MET A 373 1.53 15.77 9.41
CA MET A 373 2.79 16.52 9.40
C MET A 373 3.40 16.42 8.01
N LYS A 374 3.66 17.56 7.37
CA LYS A 374 4.39 17.64 6.11
C LYS A 374 5.88 17.89 6.36
N PHE A 375 6.71 17.08 5.73
CA PHE A 375 8.15 17.23 5.66
C PHE A 375 8.61 17.40 4.21
N GLY A 376 9.69 18.15 4.00
CA GLY A 376 10.46 18.13 2.77
C GLY A 376 11.66 17.20 2.89
N LYS A 377 12.10 16.62 1.78
CA LYS A 377 13.40 15.96 1.69
C LYS A 377 14.47 17.01 1.91
N LEU A 378 15.31 16.82 2.91
CA LEU A 378 16.48 17.66 3.08
C LEU A 378 17.42 17.38 1.90
N GLN A 379 17.62 18.38 1.06
CA GLN A 379 18.55 18.33 -0.06
C GLN A 379 19.96 18.53 0.49
N ALA A 380 20.49 17.48 1.12
CA ALA A 380 21.83 17.42 1.67
C ALA A 380 22.52 16.09 1.33
N VAL A 381 23.85 16.13 1.28
CA VAL A 381 24.71 14.95 1.33
C VAL A 381 25.19 14.80 2.77
N THR A 382 24.92 13.66 3.40
CA THR A 382 25.33 13.41 4.79
C THR A 382 26.33 12.26 4.91
N GLY A 383 27.14 12.32 5.96
CA GLY A 383 28.16 11.32 6.18
C GLY A 383 29.14 11.68 7.28
N ARG A 384 30.33 11.07 7.21
CA ARG A 384 31.42 11.28 8.17
C ARG A 384 32.75 11.43 7.47
N ILE A 385 33.56 12.35 7.96
CA ILE A 385 34.95 12.56 7.55
C ILE A 385 35.83 11.76 8.50
N VAL A 386 36.67 10.90 7.95
CA VAL A 386 37.65 10.09 8.67
C VAL A 386 39.07 10.49 8.25
N ALA A 387 40.05 10.29 9.12
CA ALA A 387 41.47 10.58 8.89
C ALA A 387 42.34 9.38 9.31
N PRO A 388 43.60 9.27 8.84
CA PRO A 388 44.48 8.15 9.19
C PRO A 388 44.66 8.01 10.70
N GLU A 389 44.85 6.78 11.18
CA GLU A 389 44.98 6.47 12.61
C GLU A 389 46.05 7.35 13.28
N GLY A 390 45.69 8.00 14.38
CA GLY A 390 46.57 8.93 15.11
C GLY A 390 46.54 10.39 14.62
N SER A 391 45.73 10.73 13.61
CA SER A 391 45.51 12.13 13.19
C SER A 391 44.80 12.94 14.28
N THR A 392 45.19 14.21 14.43
CA THR A 392 44.65 15.14 15.44
C THR A 392 44.26 16.48 14.81
N LEU A 393 43.20 17.11 15.31
CA LEU A 393 42.79 18.46 14.92
C LEU A 393 43.25 19.50 15.96
N PRO A 394 43.87 20.62 15.53
CA PRO A 394 44.04 21.81 16.36
C PRO A 394 42.70 22.38 16.84
N GLU A 395 42.71 23.04 18.00
CA GLU A 395 41.56 23.83 18.46
C GLU A 395 41.26 24.97 17.46
N GLY A 396 39.97 25.17 17.15
CA GLY A 396 39.54 26.13 16.13
C GLY A 396 39.72 25.66 14.67
N SER A 397 39.92 24.36 14.43
CA SER A 397 39.97 23.84 13.05
C SER A 397 38.63 24.04 12.33
N GLN A 398 38.71 24.46 11.07
CA GLN A 398 37.58 24.74 10.20
C GLN A 398 37.51 23.68 9.10
N VAL A 399 36.31 23.13 8.86
CA VAL A 399 36.05 22.13 7.82
C VAL A 399 35.14 22.75 6.78
N GLU A 400 35.64 22.91 5.56
CA GLU A 400 34.84 23.22 4.39
C GLU A 400 34.48 21.90 3.70
N ILE A 401 33.17 21.60 3.61
CA ILE A 401 32.61 20.53 2.79
C ILE A 401 31.92 21.18 1.60
N ARG A 402 32.16 20.68 0.40
CA ARG A 402 31.50 21.09 -0.84
C ARG A 402 30.89 19.90 -1.53
N VAL A 403 29.76 20.13 -2.18
CA VAL A 403 29.24 19.24 -3.22
C VAL A 403 29.45 19.96 -4.54
N ASP A 404 30.24 19.35 -5.41
CA ASP A 404 30.70 19.93 -6.67
C ASP A 404 30.24 19.08 -7.87
N ASP A 405 29.80 19.74 -8.95
CA ASP A 405 29.63 19.12 -10.27
C ASP A 405 31.00 18.88 -10.90
N VAL A 406 31.32 17.60 -11.11
CA VAL A 406 32.58 17.08 -11.65
C VAL A 406 32.41 16.41 -13.02
N SER A 407 31.29 16.68 -13.71
CA SER A 407 30.96 16.08 -15.02
C SER A 407 31.94 16.44 -16.14
N LEU A 408 32.61 17.59 -16.00
CA LEU A 408 33.58 18.10 -16.97
C LEU A 408 35.01 17.90 -16.47
N ALA A 409 35.74 17.01 -17.13
CA ALA A 409 37.18 16.87 -16.93
C ALA A 409 37.93 18.15 -17.37
N ASP A 410 39.10 18.38 -16.75
CA ASP A 410 40.02 19.49 -17.05
C ASP A 410 39.44 20.91 -16.90
N VAL A 411 38.32 21.06 -16.20
CA VAL A 411 37.67 22.34 -15.85
C VAL A 411 37.51 22.45 -14.33
N ALA A 412 37.47 23.67 -13.80
CA ALA A 412 37.18 23.88 -12.38
C ALA A 412 35.73 23.44 -12.07
N ALA A 413 35.57 22.57 -11.07
CA ALA A 413 34.28 22.03 -10.67
C ALA A 413 33.34 23.13 -10.14
N THR A 414 32.04 23.01 -10.46
CA THR A 414 31.04 24.02 -10.07
C THR A 414 30.39 23.61 -8.76
N GLN A 415 30.49 24.47 -7.74
CA GLN A 415 29.86 24.20 -6.44
C GLN A 415 28.32 24.34 -6.54
N ILE A 416 27.62 23.30 -6.09
CA ILE A 416 26.14 23.25 -6.03
C ILE A 416 25.61 23.20 -4.58
N GLY A 417 26.49 22.92 -3.62
CA GLY A 417 26.17 22.81 -2.21
C GLY A 417 27.41 22.75 -1.31
N GLY A 418 27.21 22.64 0.00
CA GLY A 418 28.27 22.53 0.97
C GLY A 418 27.82 22.75 2.42
N GLU A 419 28.79 22.67 3.32
CA GLU A 419 28.69 23.00 4.74
C GLU A 419 30.04 23.60 5.19
N MET A 420 30.01 24.46 6.21
CA MET A 420 31.20 24.91 6.92
C MET A 420 31.06 24.61 8.41
N ILE A 421 31.85 23.67 8.91
CA ILE A 421 31.89 23.32 10.33
C ILE A 421 33.04 24.09 10.98
N LEU A 422 32.76 24.77 12.08
CA LEU A 422 33.74 25.50 12.88
C LEU A 422 34.08 24.71 14.15
N ASP A 423 35.27 24.97 14.72
CA ASP A 423 35.74 24.39 15.98
C ASP A 423 35.72 22.85 16.03
N ALA A 424 36.03 22.19 14.92
CA ALA A 424 36.13 20.74 14.85
C ALA A 424 37.36 20.23 15.65
N THR A 425 37.14 19.35 16.63
CA THR A 425 38.17 18.95 17.62
C THR A 425 38.65 17.50 17.52
N GLN A 426 37.90 16.61 16.88
CA GLN A 426 38.26 15.20 16.73
C GLN A 426 37.63 14.55 15.49
N PHE A 427 38.23 13.47 15.01
CA PHE A 427 37.65 12.57 14.02
C PHE A 427 36.91 11.39 14.71
N PRO A 428 35.87 10.81 14.11
CA PRO A 428 35.23 11.23 12.86
C PRO A 428 34.42 12.54 13.02
N ILE A 429 34.35 13.34 11.96
CA ILE A 429 33.55 14.57 11.91
C ILE A 429 32.30 14.27 11.07
N ASN A 430 31.11 14.33 11.66
CA ASN A 430 29.88 14.17 10.88
C ASN A 430 29.58 15.46 10.11
N PHE A 431 29.02 15.34 8.90
CA PHE A 431 28.69 16.48 8.04
C PHE A 431 27.30 16.32 7.38
N GLU A 432 26.72 17.45 7.00
CA GLU A 432 25.45 17.62 6.30
C GLU A 432 25.57 18.75 5.26
N ALA A 433 26.12 18.41 4.09
CA ALA A 433 26.36 19.35 3.01
C ALA A 433 25.09 19.62 2.20
N THR A 434 24.32 20.63 2.59
CA THR A 434 23.11 21.09 1.88
C THR A 434 23.42 21.58 0.45
N TYR A 435 22.53 21.31 -0.50
CA TYR A 435 22.66 21.70 -1.91
C TYR A 435 21.32 22.19 -2.48
N ASN A 436 21.36 22.88 -3.60
CA ASN A 436 20.16 23.30 -4.34
C ASN A 436 19.76 22.21 -5.36
N ALA A 437 18.69 21.44 -5.13
CA ALA A 437 18.32 20.39 -6.09
C ALA A 437 17.86 20.92 -7.46
N GLN A 438 17.41 22.18 -7.57
CA GLN A 438 17.08 22.77 -8.87
C GLN A 438 18.32 23.00 -9.75
N ALA A 439 19.52 22.90 -9.20
CA ALA A 439 20.78 22.92 -9.95
C ALA A 439 21.23 21.51 -10.40
N ILE A 440 20.50 20.44 -10.07
CA ILE A 440 20.87 19.06 -10.40
C ILE A 440 20.35 18.67 -11.77
N GLU A 441 21.26 18.36 -12.67
CA GLU A 441 20.99 17.59 -13.88
C GLU A 441 21.30 16.10 -13.64
N GLU A 442 20.36 15.20 -13.92
CA GLU A 442 20.49 13.74 -13.65
C GLU A 442 21.63 13.08 -14.44
N ARG A 443 21.98 13.63 -15.61
CA ARG A 443 23.07 13.15 -16.48
C ARG A 443 24.48 13.48 -15.98
N ASN A 444 24.59 14.37 -14.99
CA ASN A 444 25.86 14.87 -14.47
C ASN A 444 26.39 13.94 -13.36
N THR A 445 27.62 14.18 -12.93
CA THR A 445 28.28 13.49 -11.81
C THR A 445 28.68 14.52 -10.77
N TYR A 446 28.31 14.28 -9.51
CA TYR A 446 28.65 15.15 -8.39
C TYR A 446 29.55 14.42 -7.41
N ALA A 447 30.47 15.13 -6.75
CA ALA A 447 31.37 14.56 -5.77
C ALA A 447 31.55 15.47 -4.55
N VAL A 448 31.83 14.85 -3.41
CA VAL A 448 32.20 15.56 -2.18
C VAL A 448 33.67 15.99 -2.22
N GLN A 449 33.92 17.23 -1.85
CA GLN A 449 35.24 17.79 -1.58
C GLN A 449 35.29 18.29 -0.14
N VAL A 450 36.33 17.93 0.60
CA VAL A 450 36.55 18.26 2.01
C VAL A 450 37.92 18.91 2.15
N ARG A 451 37.96 20.07 2.80
CA ARG A 451 39.18 20.79 3.13
C ARG A 451 39.14 21.15 4.61
N ILE A 452 40.11 20.68 5.38
CA ILE A 452 40.26 21.00 6.80
C ILE A 452 41.43 21.95 6.96
N SER A 453 41.20 23.10 7.58
CA SER A 453 42.23 24.11 7.84
C SER A 453 42.32 24.44 9.33
N ASP A 454 43.45 24.99 9.78
CA ASP A 454 43.55 25.58 11.11
C ASP A 454 42.76 26.91 11.22
N SER A 455 42.77 27.52 12.41
CA SER A 455 42.09 28.79 12.67
C SER A 455 42.73 30.01 11.96
N GLU A 456 43.92 29.87 11.39
CA GLU A 456 44.58 30.89 10.54
C GLU A 456 44.33 30.66 9.03
N GLY A 457 43.70 29.54 8.66
CA GLY A 457 43.39 29.16 7.28
C GLY A 457 44.47 28.31 6.58
N THR A 458 45.44 27.76 7.32
CA THR A 458 46.42 26.81 6.78
C THR A 458 45.76 25.46 6.53
N LEU A 459 45.79 24.97 5.28
CA LEU A 459 45.22 23.68 4.93
C LEU A 459 46.00 22.53 5.61
N LEU A 460 45.28 21.71 6.39
CA LEU A 460 45.81 20.58 7.15
C LEU A 460 45.49 19.23 6.47
N PHE A 461 44.24 19.04 6.03
CA PHE A 461 43.78 17.79 5.41
C PHE A 461 42.88 18.05 4.19
N ILE A 462 42.90 17.13 3.22
CA ILE A 462 42.07 17.17 2.01
C ILE A 462 41.76 15.75 1.51
N ASN A 463 40.61 15.49 0.89
CA ASN A 463 40.43 14.24 0.13
C ASN A 463 41.00 14.38 -1.28
N THR A 464 41.83 13.41 -1.68
CA THR A 464 42.40 13.34 -3.05
C THR A 464 41.61 12.42 -3.97
N GLN A 465 40.76 11.56 -3.40
CA GLN A 465 39.86 10.65 -4.11
C GLN A 465 38.48 11.26 -4.30
N ALA A 466 37.81 10.92 -5.40
CA ALA A 466 36.43 11.35 -5.67
C ALA A 466 35.43 10.50 -4.89
N TYR A 467 34.59 11.15 -4.09
CA TYR A 467 33.46 10.54 -3.37
C TYR A 467 32.18 10.95 -4.08
N ASN A 468 31.76 10.14 -5.07
CA ASN A 468 30.59 10.45 -5.89
C ASN A 468 29.29 10.36 -5.09
N VAL A 469 28.34 11.25 -5.39
CA VAL A 469 27.08 11.45 -4.66
C VAL A 469 25.95 11.93 -5.60
N LEU A 470 24.72 11.94 -5.07
CA LEU A 470 23.48 12.45 -5.70
C LEU A 470 22.93 11.63 -6.87
N THR A 471 23.62 11.57 -8.01
CA THR A 471 23.09 10.98 -9.25
C THR A 471 23.70 9.62 -9.55
N GLN A 472 23.17 8.92 -10.56
CA GLN A 472 23.71 7.65 -11.06
C GLN A 472 23.73 6.53 -9.99
N GLY A 473 22.81 6.59 -9.02
CA GLY A 473 22.74 5.64 -7.91
C GLY A 473 23.83 5.81 -6.83
N ASN A 474 24.56 6.93 -6.83
CA ASN A 474 25.51 7.23 -5.77
C ASN A 474 24.78 7.69 -4.49
N PRO A 475 25.30 7.36 -3.29
CA PRO A 475 24.63 7.63 -2.03
C PRO A 475 24.48 9.14 -1.75
N THR A 476 23.45 9.49 -0.97
CA THR A 476 23.28 10.84 -0.39
C THR A 476 23.41 10.84 1.13
N TYR A 477 23.61 9.68 1.75
CA TYR A 477 23.70 9.47 3.19
C TYR A 477 24.80 8.46 3.52
N ASP A 478 25.26 8.46 4.77
CA ASP A 478 26.36 7.61 5.29
C ASP A 478 27.66 7.62 4.47
N VAL A 479 27.93 8.73 3.76
CA VAL A 479 29.14 8.91 2.94
C VAL A 479 30.38 9.01 3.83
N GLU A 480 31.22 7.97 3.86
CA GLU A 480 32.50 8.00 4.55
C GLU A 480 33.60 8.60 3.66
N VAL A 481 34.08 9.81 4.01
CA VAL A 481 35.10 10.53 3.26
C VAL A 481 36.45 10.44 3.97
N MET A 482 37.43 9.79 3.33
CA MET A 482 38.82 9.72 3.80
C MET A 482 39.55 11.02 3.41
N VAL A 483 40.03 11.78 4.39
CA VAL A 483 40.97 12.89 4.16
C VAL A 483 42.40 12.49 4.47
N GLU A 484 43.34 13.04 3.72
CA GLU A 484 44.77 12.82 3.84
C GLU A 484 45.46 14.11 4.32
N PRO A 485 46.51 14.02 5.17
CA PRO A 485 47.26 15.21 5.59
C PRO A 485 48.03 15.82 4.41
N VAL A 486 48.05 17.14 4.35
CA VAL A 486 48.84 17.89 3.35
C VAL A 486 50.31 17.92 3.79
N ASN A 487 51.21 17.53 2.87
CA ASN A 487 52.66 17.48 3.10
C ASN A 487 53.38 18.76 2.64
#